data_AF-A0A957ZGS6-F1
#
_entry.id   AF-A0A957ZGS6-F1
#
_cell.length_a   1.000
_cell.length_b   1.000
_cell.length_c   1.000
_cell.angle_alpha   90.00
_cell.angle_beta   90.00
_cell.angle_gamma   90.00
#
_symmetry.space_group_name_H-M   'P 1'
#
loop_
_entity.id
_entity.type
_entity.pdbx_description
1 polymer ?
#
loop_
_entity_poly.entity_id
_entity_poly.type
_entity_poly.pdbx_seq_one_letter_code
_entity_poly.pdbx_strand_id
1 'polypeptide(L)'
;MQGIELCRQFYWEAVRPILTRRFPQLAHAAALLGPGSEVLGFDDAMSTDHHWGPRCLLFVQEADYAQVAEPIHNALAHELPFRFGGYSTHFSAPDADDSGVQLLETIELGPINHRVDIWTLRGFIRQTLNFELPIEAETATVAPPAEHAIGAADWLTFPQQRLRTIVDGAVYHDAVGLTQL
;
A
#
# COMPACT_ATOMS: atom_id res chain seq x y z
N MET A 1 -0.50 -19.10 7.73
CA MET A 1 -1.25 -18.39 6.67
C MET A 1 -0.21 -17.68 5.82
N GLN A 2 -0.31 -17.70 4.48
CA GLN A 2 0.59 -16.90 3.63
C GLN A 2 0.31 -15.40 3.87
N GLY A 3 1.34 -14.57 3.95
CA GLY A 3 1.25 -13.15 4.28
C GLY A 3 0.41 -12.37 3.27
N ILE A 4 0.47 -12.73 1.99
CA ILE A 4 -0.38 -12.11 0.95
C ILE A 4 -1.88 -12.36 1.20
N GLU A 5 -2.23 -13.53 1.74
CA GLU A 5 -3.62 -13.87 2.08
C GLU A 5 -4.03 -13.21 3.39
N LEU A 6 -3.13 -13.11 4.38
CA LEU A 6 -3.36 -12.32 5.59
C LEU A 6 -3.67 -10.86 5.26
N CYS A 7 -2.89 -10.25 4.36
CA CYS A 7 -3.08 -8.85 3.93
C CYS A 7 -4.36 -8.67 3.11
N ARG A 8 -4.70 -9.63 2.25
CA ARG A 8 -5.98 -9.65 1.52
C ARG A 8 -7.16 -9.65 2.49
N GLN A 9 -7.16 -10.58 3.45
CA GLN A 9 -8.22 -10.68 4.46
C GLN A 9 -8.28 -9.43 5.34
N PHE A 10 -7.11 -8.91 5.74
CA PHE A 10 -7.02 -7.67 6.53
C PHE A 10 -7.68 -6.48 5.82
N TYR A 11 -7.44 -6.33 4.52
CA TYR A 11 -8.14 -5.30 3.74
C TYR A 11 -9.66 -5.51 3.75
N TRP A 12 -10.13 -6.71 3.41
CA TRP A 12 -11.57 -6.96 3.24
C TRP A 12 -12.36 -6.94 4.55
N GLU A 13 -11.77 -7.43 5.64
CA GLU A 13 -12.47 -7.66 6.91
C GLU A 13 -12.25 -6.53 7.93
N ALA A 14 -11.14 -5.80 7.87
CA ALA A 14 -10.82 -4.74 8.83
C ALA A 14 -10.80 -3.34 8.20
N VAL A 15 -10.06 -3.14 7.10
CA VAL A 15 -9.87 -1.80 6.49
C VAL A 15 -11.12 -1.34 5.75
N ARG A 16 -11.63 -2.16 4.82
CA ARG A 16 -12.74 -1.80 3.93
C ARG A 16 -14.03 -1.44 4.68
N PRO A 17 -14.43 -2.11 5.78
CA PRO A 17 -15.59 -1.70 6.57
C PRO A 17 -15.46 -0.29 7.17
N ILE A 18 -14.26 0.09 7.62
CA ILE A 18 -13.99 1.45 8.14
C ILE A 18 -14.11 2.46 7.00
N LEU A 19 -13.48 2.20 5.86
CA LEU A 19 -13.57 3.07 4.67
C LEU A 19 -15.01 3.24 4.21
N THR A 20 -15.79 2.15 4.13
CA THR A 20 -17.19 2.19 3.68
C THR A 20 -18.05 3.07 4.58
N ARG A 21 -17.81 3.03 5.90
CA ARG A 21 -18.60 3.80 6.88
C ARG A 21 -18.16 5.26 6.99
N ARG A 22 -16.85 5.53 6.97
CA ARG A 22 -16.29 6.87 7.20
C ARG A 22 -16.11 7.67 5.91
N PHE A 23 -15.88 7.00 4.79
CA PHE A 23 -15.56 7.58 3.48
C PHE A 23 -16.37 6.90 2.35
N PRO A 24 -17.72 6.88 2.42
CA PRO A 24 -18.56 6.08 1.52
C PRO A 24 -18.45 6.44 0.03
N GLN A 25 -17.96 7.64 -0.29
CA GLN A 25 -17.80 8.12 -1.67
C GLN A 25 -16.36 7.99 -2.19
N LEU A 26 -15.44 7.46 -1.38
CA LEU A 26 -14.03 7.34 -1.75
C LEU A 26 -13.82 6.22 -2.77
N ALA A 27 -13.61 6.60 -4.03
CA ALA A 27 -13.00 5.72 -5.00
C ALA A 27 -11.54 5.43 -4.60
N HIS A 28 -11.20 4.16 -4.43
CA HIS A 28 -9.84 3.74 -4.10
C HIS A 28 -9.52 2.39 -4.73
N ALA A 29 -8.24 2.07 -4.87
CA ALA A 29 -7.77 0.71 -5.00
C ALA A 29 -7.06 0.27 -3.72
N ALA A 30 -6.97 -1.03 -3.51
CA ALA A 30 -6.23 -1.64 -2.42
C ALA A 30 -5.36 -2.77 -2.96
N ALA A 31 -4.11 -2.79 -2.52
CA ALA A 31 -3.14 -3.76 -3.00
C ALA A 31 -2.10 -4.09 -1.93
N LEU A 32 -1.25 -5.07 -2.21
CA LEU A 32 0.00 -5.32 -1.52
C LEU A 32 1.09 -5.36 -2.58
N LEU A 33 1.88 -4.29 -2.65
CA LEU A 33 2.98 -4.10 -3.60
C LEU A 33 4.20 -3.59 -2.85
N GLY A 34 5.36 -3.67 -3.49
CA GLY A 34 6.60 -3.12 -2.92
C GLY A 34 7.35 -4.12 -2.04
N PRO A 35 8.28 -3.66 -1.19
CA PRO A 35 9.19 -4.55 -0.48
C PRO A 35 8.46 -5.42 0.54
N GLY A 36 8.78 -6.71 0.60
CA GLY A 36 8.22 -7.67 1.56
C GLY A 36 8.41 -9.10 1.08
N SER A 37 8.78 -10.02 1.97
CA SER A 37 8.92 -11.44 1.64
C SER A 37 7.59 -12.04 1.19
N GLU A 38 6.49 -11.56 1.77
CA GLU A 38 5.12 -11.97 1.45
C GLU A 38 4.66 -11.50 0.07
N VAL A 39 5.28 -10.46 -0.50
CA VAL A 39 5.00 -9.99 -1.87
C VAL A 39 5.61 -10.95 -2.89
N LEU A 40 6.77 -11.53 -2.57
CA LEU A 40 7.49 -12.44 -3.46
C LEU A 40 7.17 -13.92 -3.19
N GLY A 41 6.29 -14.22 -2.22
CA GLY A 41 5.94 -15.59 -1.82
C GLY A 41 7.08 -16.34 -1.10
N PHE A 42 8.01 -15.60 -0.48
CA PHE A 42 9.14 -16.14 0.26
C PHE A 42 8.98 -15.99 1.78
N ASP A 43 7.76 -15.77 2.28
CA ASP A 43 7.47 -15.66 3.70
C ASP A 43 7.52 -17.03 4.40
N ASP A 44 8.70 -17.35 4.93
CA ASP A 44 8.94 -18.45 5.86
C ASP A 44 9.03 -17.94 7.31
N ALA A 45 9.11 -18.86 8.29
CA ALA A 45 9.11 -18.49 9.71
C ALA A 45 10.25 -17.54 10.13
N MET A 46 11.35 -17.48 9.37
CA MET A 46 12.47 -16.59 9.65
C MET A 46 12.23 -15.19 9.10
N SER A 47 11.60 -15.06 7.94
CA SER A 47 11.36 -13.77 7.26
C SER A 47 10.13 -13.00 7.75
N THR A 48 9.41 -13.53 8.75
CA THR A 48 8.25 -12.88 9.38
C THR A 48 8.57 -12.08 10.65
N ASP A 49 9.83 -11.99 11.05
CA ASP A 49 10.26 -11.31 12.28
C ASP A 49 10.35 -9.77 12.16
N HIS A 50 10.40 -9.23 10.94
CA HIS A 50 10.40 -7.81 10.61
C HIS A 50 9.54 -7.48 9.37
N HIS A 51 8.98 -6.26 9.29
CA HIS A 51 8.19 -5.71 8.16
C HIS A 51 7.00 -6.54 7.66
N TRP A 52 6.67 -7.62 8.36
CA TRP A 52 5.64 -8.59 8.02
C TRP A 52 4.47 -8.51 9.00
N GLY A 53 3.25 -8.62 8.50
CA GLY A 53 2.03 -8.56 9.31
C GLY A 53 0.83 -8.02 8.52
N PRO A 54 -0.29 -7.73 9.19
CA PRO A 54 -1.48 -7.16 8.55
C PRO A 54 -1.20 -5.76 8.00
N ARG A 55 -1.11 -5.64 6.67
CA ARG A 55 -0.82 -4.37 5.98
C ARG A 55 -1.43 -4.31 4.58
N CYS A 56 -1.56 -3.12 4.02
CA CYS A 56 -1.93 -2.93 2.61
C CYS A 56 -1.60 -1.52 2.14
N LEU A 57 -1.59 -1.33 0.82
CA LEU A 57 -1.53 -0.02 0.18
C LEU A 57 -2.94 0.38 -0.24
N LEU A 58 -3.33 1.63 0.03
CA LEU A 58 -4.51 2.27 -0.54
C LEU A 58 -4.07 3.27 -1.60
N PHE A 59 -4.65 3.17 -2.79
CA PHE A 59 -4.44 4.13 -3.87
C PHE A 59 -5.69 4.99 -4.05
N VAL A 60 -5.52 6.30 -3.95
CA VAL A 60 -6.57 7.30 -4.14
C VAL A 60 -6.24 8.18 -5.35
N GLN A 61 -7.23 8.92 -5.84
CA GLN A 61 -7.02 9.88 -6.91
C GLN A 61 -6.13 11.05 -6.44
N GLU A 62 -5.36 11.61 -7.38
CA GLU A 62 -4.51 12.79 -7.12
C GLU A 62 -5.29 13.96 -6.51
N ALA A 63 -6.49 14.22 -7.04
CA ALA A 63 -7.35 15.32 -6.60
C ALA A 63 -7.81 15.17 -5.14
N ASP A 64 -7.96 13.92 -4.67
CA ASP A 64 -8.50 13.63 -3.35
C ASP A 64 -7.40 13.49 -2.28
N TYR A 65 -6.18 13.12 -2.68
CA TYR A 65 -5.11 12.71 -1.76
C TYR A 65 -4.89 13.67 -0.59
N ALA A 66 -4.71 14.96 -0.89
CA ALA A 66 -4.43 15.98 0.12
C ALA A 66 -5.57 16.14 1.14
N GLN A 67 -6.80 15.80 0.77
CA GLN A 67 -7.97 15.91 1.63
C GLN A 67 -8.25 14.64 2.42
N VAL A 68 -7.89 13.46 1.87
CA VAL A 68 -8.34 12.17 2.44
C VAL A 68 -7.24 11.39 3.15
N ALA A 69 -5.95 11.60 2.83
CA ALA A 69 -4.86 10.76 3.35
C ALA A 69 -4.76 10.79 4.89
N GLU A 70 -4.66 11.98 5.49
CA GLU A 70 -4.58 12.12 6.96
C GLU A 70 -5.88 11.69 7.67
N PRO A 71 -7.09 12.07 7.21
CA PRO A 71 -8.34 11.57 7.79
C PRO A 71 -8.48 10.05 7.75
N ILE A 72 -8.07 9.39 6.65
CA ILE A 72 -8.10 7.92 6.54
C ILE A 72 -7.13 7.31 7.53
N HIS A 73 -5.88 7.78 7.57
CA HIS A 73 -4.86 7.31 8.50
C HIS A 73 -5.37 7.40 9.95
N ASN A 74 -5.90 8.56 10.35
CA ASN A 74 -6.42 8.76 11.70
C ASN A 74 -7.62 7.85 12.01
N ALA A 75 -8.55 7.67 11.08
CA ALA A 75 -9.69 6.77 11.29
C ALA A 75 -9.22 5.33 11.50
N LEU A 76 -8.32 4.84 10.65
CA LEU A 76 -7.77 3.49 10.74
C LEU A 76 -6.98 3.29 12.03
N ALA A 77 -6.15 4.25 12.44
CA ALA A 77 -5.38 4.20 13.68
C ALA A 77 -6.27 4.01 14.93
N HIS A 78 -7.48 4.58 14.94
CA HIS A 78 -8.38 4.51 16.10
C HIS A 78 -9.38 3.35 16.05
N GLU A 79 -9.65 2.79 14.87
CA GLU A 79 -10.79 1.87 14.69
C GLU A 79 -10.39 0.46 14.24
N LEU A 80 -9.17 0.27 13.74
CA LEU A 80 -8.68 -1.07 13.44
C LEU A 80 -8.52 -1.88 14.74
N PRO A 81 -8.78 -3.21 14.68
CA PRO A 81 -8.59 -4.06 15.85
C PRO A 81 -7.10 -4.14 16.19
N PHE A 82 -6.74 -4.24 17.48
CA PHE A 82 -5.34 -4.42 17.91
C PHE A 82 -4.69 -5.70 17.39
N ARG A 83 -5.50 -6.70 17.00
CA ARG A 83 -5.02 -7.96 16.43
C ARG A 83 -5.88 -8.37 15.24
N PHE A 84 -5.24 -8.97 14.25
CA PHE A 84 -5.91 -9.56 13.08
C PHE A 84 -5.19 -10.85 12.68
N GLY A 85 -5.95 -11.92 12.41
CA GLY A 85 -5.39 -13.21 11.99
C GLY A 85 -4.38 -13.84 12.98
N GLY A 86 -4.43 -13.44 14.27
CA GLY A 86 -3.47 -13.88 15.29
C GLY A 86 -2.26 -12.95 15.49
N TYR A 87 -2.10 -11.91 14.68
CA TYR A 87 -0.96 -10.97 14.71
C TYR A 87 -1.38 -9.60 15.20
N SER A 88 -0.44 -8.80 15.73
CA SER A 88 -0.70 -7.40 16.04
C SER A 88 -0.95 -6.61 14.75
N THR A 89 -1.77 -5.56 14.83
CA THR A 89 -1.91 -4.55 13.76
C THR A 89 -1.08 -3.30 14.05
N HIS A 90 -0.44 -3.23 15.22
CA HIS A 90 0.45 -2.15 15.63
C HIS A 90 1.89 -2.53 15.31
N PHE A 91 2.56 -1.62 14.59
CA PHE A 91 3.97 -1.69 14.27
C PHE A 91 4.75 -0.68 15.13
N SER A 92 5.99 -1.00 15.49
CA SER A 92 6.91 -0.05 16.12
C SER A 92 7.10 1.19 15.22
N ALA A 93 7.61 2.29 15.78
CA ALA A 93 8.11 3.38 14.93
C ALA A 93 9.24 2.86 14.00
N PRO A 94 9.43 3.46 12.81
CA PRO A 94 10.56 3.12 11.95
C PRO A 94 11.88 3.33 12.67
N ASP A 95 12.70 2.29 12.74
CA ASP A 95 14.04 2.37 13.34
C ASP A 95 14.99 3.12 12.40
N ALA A 96 15.44 4.30 12.82
CA ALA A 96 16.36 5.12 12.03
C ALA A 96 17.76 4.49 11.89
N ASP A 97 18.17 3.65 12.85
CA ASP A 97 19.46 2.97 12.85
C ASP A 97 19.44 1.65 12.06
N ASP A 98 18.24 1.17 11.71
CA ASP A 98 18.03 -0.06 10.95
C ASP A 98 17.14 0.16 9.71
N SER A 99 17.48 1.14 8.88
CA SER A 99 16.82 1.37 7.56
C SER A 99 15.29 1.49 7.60
N GLY A 100 14.71 1.94 8.71
CA GLY A 100 13.27 2.04 8.90
C GLY A 100 12.59 0.70 9.20
N VAL A 101 13.30 -0.27 9.79
CA VAL A 101 12.71 -1.51 10.27
C VAL A 101 11.58 -1.24 11.25
N GLN A 102 10.47 -1.95 11.05
CA GLN A 102 9.30 -1.90 11.90
C GLN A 102 8.90 -3.31 12.31
N LEU A 103 8.66 -3.50 13.60
CA LEU A 103 8.33 -4.77 14.23
C LEU A 103 6.89 -4.76 14.71
N LEU A 104 6.25 -5.92 14.79
CA LEU A 104 4.93 -6.04 15.41
C LEU A 104 5.06 -5.92 16.93
N GLU A 105 4.36 -4.96 17.53
CA GLU A 105 4.29 -4.81 18.99
C GLU A 105 2.87 -5.00 19.47
N THR A 106 2.70 -5.64 20.63
CA THR A 106 1.38 -5.80 21.23
C THR A 106 1.05 -4.58 22.07
N ILE A 107 -0.07 -3.93 21.74
CA ILE A 107 -0.65 -2.87 22.56
C ILE A 107 -2.11 -3.20 22.90
N GLU A 108 -2.60 -2.66 24.01
CA GLU A 108 -3.98 -2.83 24.47
C GLU A 108 -4.77 -1.51 24.52
N LEU A 109 -4.11 -0.39 24.27
CA LEU A 109 -4.68 0.95 24.34
C LEU A 109 -3.99 1.90 23.36
N GLY A 110 -4.75 2.88 22.87
CA GLY A 110 -4.25 3.98 22.06
C GLY A 110 -4.44 3.73 20.56
N PRO A 111 -4.12 4.73 19.73
CA PRO A 111 -4.13 4.52 18.30
C PRO A 111 -3.06 3.50 17.91
N ILE A 112 -3.39 2.61 16.98
CA ILE A 112 -2.43 1.69 16.40
C ILE A 112 -1.56 2.43 15.38
N ASN A 113 -0.26 2.14 15.38
CA ASN A 113 0.61 2.51 14.27
C ASN A 113 0.49 1.42 13.20
N HIS A 114 -0.52 1.52 12.34
CA HIS A 114 -0.79 0.53 11.31
C HIS A 114 0.09 0.72 10.07
N ARG A 115 0.24 -0.33 9.26
CA ARG A 115 0.91 -0.30 7.95
C ARG A 115 -0.07 -0.26 6.78
N VAL A 116 -1.15 0.52 6.91
CA VAL A 116 -2.01 0.91 5.78
C VAL A 116 -1.49 2.21 5.20
N ASP A 117 -0.69 2.13 4.13
CA ASP A 117 -0.08 3.30 3.50
C ASP A 117 -0.99 3.85 2.39
N ILE A 118 -1.22 5.17 2.41
CA ILE A 118 -2.06 5.85 1.41
C ILE A 118 -1.14 6.49 0.37
N TRP A 119 -1.42 6.23 -0.90
CA TRP A 119 -0.65 6.73 -2.03
C TRP A 119 -1.56 7.28 -3.12
N THR A 120 -1.01 8.17 -3.94
CA THR A 120 -1.45 8.27 -5.33
C THR A 120 -0.58 7.35 -6.18
N LEU A 121 -1.08 6.94 -7.35
CA LEU A 121 -0.28 6.10 -8.24
C LEU A 121 1.02 6.78 -8.68
N ARG A 122 0.98 8.08 -9.03
CA ARG A 122 2.17 8.87 -9.35
C ARG A 122 3.14 8.90 -8.18
N GLY A 123 2.65 9.16 -6.97
CA GLY A 123 3.47 9.20 -5.76
C GLY A 123 4.19 7.88 -5.50
N PHE A 124 3.48 6.76 -5.66
CA PHE A 124 4.03 5.42 -5.50
C PHE A 124 5.09 5.08 -6.56
N ILE A 125 4.83 5.36 -7.84
CA ILE A 125 5.79 5.10 -8.93
C ILE A 125 7.02 6.00 -8.80
N ARG A 126 6.84 7.27 -8.45
CA ARG A 126 7.96 8.18 -8.17
C ARG A 126 8.83 7.67 -7.04
N GLN A 127 8.23 7.24 -5.93
CA GLN A 127 8.98 6.69 -4.79
C GLN A 127 9.66 5.37 -5.14
N THR A 128 8.98 4.49 -5.87
CA THR A 128 9.43 3.11 -6.11
C THR A 128 10.39 3.02 -7.28
N LEU A 129 10.16 3.71 -8.39
CA LEU A 129 10.97 3.60 -9.61
C LEU A 129 11.81 4.84 -9.87
N ASN A 130 11.70 5.90 -9.05
CA ASN A 130 12.31 7.21 -9.32
C ASN A 130 11.90 7.75 -10.70
N PHE A 131 10.63 7.51 -11.07
CA PHE A 131 10.07 7.84 -12.37
C PHE A 131 8.84 8.73 -12.20
N GLU A 132 8.78 9.81 -12.95
CA GLU A 132 7.67 10.74 -12.93
C GLU A 132 6.62 10.32 -13.97
N LEU A 133 5.46 9.83 -13.51
CA LEU A 133 4.38 9.49 -14.42
C LEU A 133 3.80 10.76 -15.06
N PRO A 134 3.72 10.85 -16.40
CA PRO A 134 3.08 11.99 -17.04
C PRO A 134 1.58 12.03 -16.68
N ILE A 135 1.05 13.22 -16.36
CA ILE A 135 -0.37 13.44 -16.10
C ILE A 135 -0.93 14.39 -17.15
N GLU A 136 -2.10 14.05 -17.70
CA GLU A 136 -2.92 15.01 -18.42
C GLU A 136 -3.65 15.92 -17.41
N ALA A 137 -3.41 17.22 -17.50
CA ALA A 137 -3.88 18.22 -16.56
C ALA A 137 -5.42 18.37 -16.47
N GLU A 138 -6.17 17.70 -17.35
CA GLU A 138 -7.60 17.97 -17.55
C GLU A 138 -8.53 16.82 -17.14
N THR A 139 -8.04 15.59 -16.96
CA THR A 139 -8.92 14.41 -16.80
C THR A 139 -8.65 13.53 -15.58
N ALA A 140 -7.57 13.75 -14.82
CA ALA A 140 -7.20 12.91 -13.66
C ALA A 140 -7.18 11.39 -13.97
N THR A 141 -7.11 11.01 -15.24
CA THR A 141 -6.95 9.64 -15.71
C THR A 141 -5.47 9.37 -15.93
N VAL A 142 -4.97 8.25 -15.42
CA VAL A 142 -3.53 7.91 -15.44
C VAL A 142 -3.09 7.25 -16.74
N ALA A 143 -3.97 7.03 -17.71
CA ALA A 143 -3.57 6.50 -19.01
C ALA A 143 -2.87 7.61 -19.80
N PRO A 144 -1.53 7.57 -19.99
CA PRO A 144 -0.86 8.60 -20.75
C PRO A 144 -1.21 8.41 -22.25
N PRO A 145 -1.34 9.50 -23.03
CA PRO A 145 -1.42 9.38 -24.47
C PRO A 145 -0.15 8.69 -24.99
N ALA A 146 -0.22 7.99 -26.12
CA ALA A 146 0.87 7.13 -26.61
C ALA A 146 2.24 7.82 -26.74
N GLU A 147 2.26 9.14 -26.85
CA GLU A 147 3.44 10.01 -26.88
C GLU A 147 4.14 10.21 -25.51
N HIS A 148 3.47 9.86 -24.41
CA HIS A 148 3.93 9.92 -23.03
C HIS A 148 4.09 8.53 -22.39
N ALA A 149 4.10 7.47 -23.20
CA ALA A 149 4.35 6.10 -22.75
C ALA A 149 5.81 5.93 -22.25
N ILE A 150 6.00 5.02 -21.30
CA ILE A 150 7.35 4.66 -20.79
C ILE A 150 8.22 4.19 -21.96
N GLY A 151 9.25 4.96 -22.28
CA GLY A 151 10.15 4.70 -23.40
C GLY A 151 11.15 3.58 -23.10
N ALA A 152 11.76 3.02 -24.14
CA ALA A 152 12.78 1.98 -23.98
C ALA A 152 13.95 2.42 -23.08
N ALA A 153 14.33 3.69 -23.12
CA ALA A 153 15.37 4.23 -22.24
C ALA A 153 14.95 4.25 -20.77
N ASP A 154 13.68 4.61 -20.49
CA ASP A 154 13.13 4.61 -19.13
C ASP A 154 13.12 3.20 -18.53
N TRP A 155 12.71 2.20 -19.33
CA TRP A 155 12.74 0.80 -18.93
C TRP A 155 14.13 0.32 -18.48
N LEU A 156 15.20 0.85 -19.08
CA LEU A 156 16.57 0.51 -18.69
C LEU A 156 17.00 1.15 -17.35
N THR A 157 16.29 2.16 -16.87
CA THR A 157 16.57 2.82 -15.58
C THR A 157 15.91 2.12 -14.39
N PHE A 158 14.90 1.29 -14.63
CA PHE A 158 14.12 0.67 -13.57
C PHE A 158 14.89 -0.50 -12.93
N PRO A 159 15.10 -0.49 -11.60
CA PRO A 159 15.75 -1.61 -10.94
C PRO A 159 14.85 -2.86 -11.02
N GLN A 160 15.34 -3.94 -11.61
CA GLN A 160 14.57 -5.17 -11.86
C GLN A 160 13.93 -5.74 -10.58
N GLN A 161 14.64 -5.67 -9.45
CA GLN A 161 14.12 -6.09 -8.16
C GLN A 161 12.90 -5.29 -7.70
N ARG A 162 12.80 -4.00 -8.06
CA ARG A 162 11.65 -3.15 -7.73
C ARG A 162 10.49 -3.36 -8.70
N LEU A 163 10.76 -3.65 -9.96
CA LEU A 163 9.71 -4.08 -10.90
C LEU A 163 9.06 -5.38 -10.44
N ARG A 164 9.87 -6.33 -9.97
CA ARG A 164 9.39 -7.61 -9.49
C ARG A 164 8.43 -7.48 -8.31
N THR A 165 8.68 -6.56 -7.37
CA THR A 165 7.77 -6.32 -6.24
C THR A 165 6.46 -5.61 -6.60
N ILE A 166 6.38 -5.03 -7.80
CA ILE A 166 5.14 -4.47 -8.35
C ILE A 166 4.36 -5.57 -9.07
N VAL A 167 5.04 -6.42 -9.84
CA VAL A 167 4.41 -7.47 -10.67
C VAL A 167 3.97 -8.70 -9.86
N ASP A 168 4.78 -9.12 -8.88
CA ASP A 168 4.48 -10.31 -8.05
C ASP A 168 3.47 -10.01 -6.94
N GLY A 169 3.20 -8.72 -6.67
CA GLY A 169 2.21 -8.30 -5.68
C GLY A 169 0.76 -8.57 -6.10
N ALA A 170 -0.19 -8.17 -5.26
CA ALA A 170 -1.61 -8.44 -5.50
C ALA A 170 -2.47 -7.19 -5.33
N VAL A 171 -3.36 -6.95 -6.30
CA VAL A 171 -4.46 -5.99 -6.20
C VAL A 171 -5.70 -6.72 -5.68
N TYR A 172 -6.29 -6.21 -4.60
CA TYR A 172 -7.45 -6.79 -3.94
C TYR A 172 -8.76 -6.11 -4.34
N HIS A 173 -8.71 -4.81 -4.59
CA HIS A 173 -9.83 -3.97 -4.97
C HIS A 173 -9.33 -2.87 -5.89
N ASP A 174 -10.10 -2.51 -6.91
CA ASP A 174 -9.71 -1.48 -7.86
C ASP A 174 -10.91 -0.68 -8.37
N ALA A 175 -11.14 0.50 -7.78
CA ALA A 175 -12.11 1.47 -8.26
C ALA A 175 -11.46 2.73 -8.88
N VAL A 176 -10.13 2.74 -9.03
CA VAL A 176 -9.37 3.86 -9.61
C VAL A 176 -8.58 3.47 -10.87
N GLY A 177 -8.70 2.21 -11.31
CA GLY A 177 -8.19 1.73 -12.59
C GLY A 177 -6.73 1.27 -12.57
N LEU A 178 -6.19 0.81 -11.43
CA LEU A 178 -4.82 0.27 -11.36
C LEU A 178 -4.57 -0.92 -12.30
N THR A 179 -5.58 -1.76 -12.51
CA THR A 179 -5.49 -3.00 -13.31
C THR A 179 -5.68 -2.77 -14.82
N GLN A 180 -6.01 -1.54 -15.22
CA GLN A 180 -6.24 -1.17 -16.61
C GLN A 180 -5.02 -0.49 -17.26
N LEU A 181 -3.91 -0.39 -16.53
CA LEU A 181 -2.65 0.22 -16.94
C LEU A 181 -1.67 -0.77 -17.58
#